data_AF-A0AAU2B3N1-F1
#
_entry.id   AF-A0AAU2B3N1-F1
#
_cell.length_a   1.000
_cell.length_b   1.000
_cell.length_c   1.000
_cell.angle_alpha   90.00
_cell.angle_beta   90.00
_cell.angle_gamma   90.00
#
_symmetry.space_group_name_H-M   'P 1'
#
loop_
_entity.id
_entity.type
_entity.pdbx_description
1 polymer ?
#
loop_
_entity_poly.entity_id
_entity_poly.type
_entity_poly.pdbx_seq_one_letter_code
_entity_poly.pdbx_strand_id
1 'polypeptide(L)'
;MRRLTYFVGTSLDGFIAGPEGQIDFFPFEGDLAAVLLAEYPETVPVQGRGPLGIDGAADRRFDTVLMGRGTYEPGLAVGVTSPYPHLTQYVFSRTLARLDPEVEIVSADPVAFVRDLKRQDGAGIWLCGGAALAGQLLEEIDELIVKRYPVVIGSGLPLFHAPFLPVGFTLTDSRVFNTGATITTYAKAPEMSLNMLFRPTDETDLDRVTAVTVDEPVSWIDADRYLEELEEGMYRPEWTWIAEDGGRIVARALWWGQASSEHPIALDCLHVDPSVADRAAVAAGLITAGLRAFAEQGATKPPLYNVTLPNGWRELPDVVAALAWRHEAALAAGLTNEVERLRLEWTPDAGLPASSGRLTFTEGSDEEFLDVFRRIAEGSLDAETRRNVASMGAEAAAREEVDFYLGCPGERSWWRLARTPDGQVAGLALPSATPYNRNVGYLGVVPELRGQGYVDDVLAEITRVQVEAGAELITATTDTGNAPMAAAFARAGYRTAQTRMIYSAPEASKASKGL
;
A
#
# COMPACT_ATOMS: atom_id res chain seq x y z
N MET A 1 -7.22 -26.29 -9.11
CA MET A 1 -6.33 -27.27 -8.45
C MET A 1 -6.87 -27.52 -7.04
N ARG A 2 -6.78 -28.77 -6.56
CA ARG A 2 -7.14 -29.13 -5.18
C ARG A 2 -6.17 -28.45 -4.20
N ARG A 3 -6.63 -28.14 -2.99
CA ARG A 3 -5.82 -27.50 -1.95
C ARG A 3 -5.34 -28.53 -0.94
N LEU A 4 -4.06 -28.43 -0.55
CA LEU A 4 -3.50 -29.15 0.58
C LEU A 4 -3.72 -28.34 1.86
N THR A 5 -4.48 -28.89 2.79
CA THR A 5 -4.74 -28.29 4.11
C THR A 5 -4.04 -29.08 5.20
N TYR A 6 -3.16 -28.42 5.96
CA TYR A 6 -2.62 -28.99 7.19
C TYR A 6 -3.55 -28.68 8.36
N PHE A 7 -4.42 -29.65 8.68
CA PHE A 7 -5.41 -29.55 9.75
C PHE A 7 -4.94 -30.33 10.97
N VAL A 8 -4.46 -29.64 12.00
CA VAL A 8 -3.68 -30.25 13.08
C VAL A 8 -4.00 -29.65 14.45
N GLY A 9 -3.82 -30.43 15.52
CA GLY A 9 -3.92 -29.97 16.91
C GLY A 9 -2.53 -29.68 17.49
N THR A 10 -2.41 -28.64 18.31
CA THR A 10 -1.13 -28.26 18.93
C THR A 10 -1.31 -27.73 20.36
N SER A 11 -0.29 -27.91 21.19
CA SER A 11 -0.12 -27.19 22.46
C SER A 11 0.23 -25.72 22.22
N LEU A 12 0.19 -24.89 23.27
CA LEU A 12 0.57 -23.47 23.23
C LEU A 12 2.03 -23.26 22.79
N ASP A 13 2.91 -24.20 23.17
CA ASP A 13 4.34 -24.22 22.85
C ASP A 13 4.67 -24.95 21.53
N GLY A 14 3.67 -25.32 20.72
CA GLY A 14 3.86 -25.73 19.33
C GLY A 14 4.11 -27.22 19.09
N PHE A 15 3.71 -28.09 20.02
CA PHE A 15 3.85 -29.55 19.88
C PHE A 15 2.52 -30.22 19.53
N ILE A 16 2.56 -31.19 18.61
CA ILE A 16 1.39 -31.94 18.11
C ILE A 16 1.20 -33.30 18.79
N ALA A 17 2.19 -33.75 19.55
CA ALA A 17 2.15 -34.95 20.36
C ALA A 17 3.30 -34.92 21.38
N GLY A 18 3.22 -35.74 22.44
CA GLY A 18 4.31 -35.94 23.38
C GLY A 18 5.50 -36.70 22.74
N PRO A 19 6.62 -36.87 23.46
CA PRO A 19 7.83 -37.52 22.94
C PRO A 19 7.62 -38.96 22.45
N GLU A 20 6.60 -39.66 22.95
CA GLU A 20 6.25 -41.02 22.54
C GLU A 20 4.94 -41.07 21.73
N GLY A 21 4.45 -39.92 21.24
CA GLY A 21 3.22 -39.84 20.44
C GLY A 21 1.94 -39.68 21.25
N GLN A 22 2.02 -39.32 22.54
CA GLN A 22 0.86 -39.09 23.39
C GLN A 22 0.03 -37.88 22.92
N ILE A 23 -1.30 -37.97 22.98
CA ILE A 23 -2.24 -36.93 22.53
C ILE A 23 -3.42 -36.72 23.50
N ASP A 24 -3.43 -37.41 24.64
CA ASP A 24 -4.50 -37.41 25.64
C ASP A 24 -4.73 -36.03 26.29
N PHE A 25 -3.76 -35.12 26.16
CA PHE A 25 -3.85 -33.72 26.59
C PHE A 25 -4.55 -32.79 25.57
N PHE A 26 -5.10 -33.31 24.47
CA PHE A 26 -5.96 -32.58 23.53
C PHE A 26 -7.42 -33.05 23.66
N PRO A 27 -8.19 -32.50 24.62
CA PRO A 27 -9.54 -32.98 24.89
C PRO A 27 -10.48 -32.69 23.70
N PHE A 28 -11.27 -33.70 23.33
CA PHE A 28 -12.34 -33.57 22.34
C PHE A 28 -13.67 -33.34 23.08
N GLU A 29 -13.95 -32.10 23.46
CA GLU A 29 -15.12 -31.76 24.28
C GLU A 29 -15.71 -30.38 23.95
N GLY A 30 -16.87 -30.10 24.55
CA GLY A 30 -17.51 -28.79 24.53
C GLY A 30 -17.94 -28.33 23.13
N ASP A 31 -17.96 -27.00 22.98
CA ASP A 31 -18.29 -26.31 21.74
C ASP A 31 -17.24 -26.53 20.63
N LEU A 32 -15.99 -26.81 20.99
CA LEU A 32 -14.96 -27.23 20.04
C LEU A 32 -15.35 -28.54 19.35
N ALA A 33 -15.69 -29.59 20.12
CA ALA A 33 -16.09 -30.88 19.56
C ALA A 33 -17.32 -30.75 18.65
N ALA A 34 -18.32 -29.97 19.05
CA ALA A 34 -19.51 -29.72 18.24
C ALA A 34 -19.16 -29.11 16.87
N VAL A 35 -18.24 -28.15 16.83
CA VAL A 35 -17.77 -27.53 15.59
C VAL A 35 -16.97 -28.51 14.72
N LEU A 36 -16.08 -29.29 15.32
CA LEU A 36 -15.30 -30.30 14.58
C LEU A 36 -16.21 -31.35 13.93
N LEU A 37 -17.24 -31.83 14.64
CA LEU A 37 -18.21 -32.78 14.10
C LEU A 37 -19.09 -32.17 13.00
N ALA A 38 -19.44 -30.90 13.12
CA ALA A 38 -20.30 -30.22 12.16
C ALA A 38 -19.54 -29.81 10.88
N GLU A 39 -18.28 -29.37 10.99
CA GLU A 39 -17.55 -28.74 9.89
C GLU A 39 -16.47 -29.65 9.28
N TYR A 40 -15.96 -30.61 10.04
CA TYR A 40 -14.89 -31.54 9.63
C TYR A 40 -15.20 -33.01 10.00
N PRO A 41 -16.43 -33.51 9.78
CA PRO A 41 -16.84 -34.86 10.19
C PRO A 41 -15.93 -35.96 9.60
N GLU A 42 -15.36 -35.75 8.42
CA GLU A 42 -14.44 -36.69 7.76
C GLU A 42 -13.12 -36.90 8.51
N THR A 43 -12.76 -36.01 9.44
CA THR A 43 -11.49 -36.11 10.20
C THR A 43 -11.57 -37.03 11.40
N VAL A 44 -12.76 -37.58 11.69
CA VAL A 44 -12.99 -38.57 12.75
C VAL A 44 -12.71 -39.98 12.21
N PRO A 45 -11.78 -40.74 12.83
CA PRO A 45 -11.52 -42.13 12.45
C PRO A 45 -12.78 -43.00 12.57
N VAL A 46 -12.90 -44.03 11.73
CA VAL A 46 -14.11 -44.87 11.64
C VAL A 46 -14.56 -45.45 13.00
N GLN A 47 -13.63 -45.78 13.90
CA GLN A 47 -13.95 -46.31 15.23
C GLN A 47 -14.65 -45.29 16.14
N GLY A 48 -14.39 -43.99 15.92
CA GLY A 48 -14.96 -42.90 16.70
C GLY A 48 -16.32 -42.41 16.18
N ARG A 49 -16.69 -42.72 14.93
CA ARG A 49 -17.88 -42.15 14.27
C ARG A 49 -19.19 -42.59 14.93
N GLY A 50 -19.36 -43.88 15.18
CA GLY A 50 -20.57 -44.42 15.80
C GLY A 50 -20.84 -43.91 17.21
N PRO A 51 -19.87 -43.96 18.14
CA PRO A 51 -20.01 -43.37 19.47
C PRO A 51 -20.36 -41.88 19.47
N LEU A 52 -19.96 -41.14 18.43
CA LEU A 52 -20.23 -39.71 18.27
C LEU A 52 -21.52 -39.42 17.46
N GLY A 53 -22.25 -40.45 17.02
CA GLY A 53 -23.52 -40.32 16.31
C GLY A 53 -23.39 -39.76 14.89
N ILE A 54 -22.22 -39.89 14.26
CA ILE A 54 -21.94 -39.35 12.91
C ILE A 54 -21.72 -40.45 11.86
N ASP A 55 -22.20 -41.67 12.13
CA ASP A 55 -22.26 -42.73 11.13
C ASP A 55 -23.08 -42.26 9.91
N GLY A 56 -22.47 -42.31 8.73
CA GLY A 56 -23.09 -41.85 7.48
C GLY A 56 -23.11 -40.33 7.27
N ALA A 57 -22.50 -39.51 8.16
CA ALA A 57 -22.30 -38.09 7.88
C ALA A 57 -21.42 -37.90 6.62
N ALA A 58 -21.91 -37.11 5.66
CA ALA A 58 -21.19 -36.83 4.42
C ALA A 58 -19.93 -35.99 4.66
N ASP A 59 -18.89 -36.28 3.89
CA ASP A 59 -17.64 -35.51 3.88
C ASP A 59 -17.92 -34.07 3.42
N ARG A 60 -17.24 -33.09 4.04
CA ARG A 60 -17.50 -31.67 3.76
C ARG A 60 -16.39 -30.97 3.01
N ARG A 61 -15.15 -31.18 3.43
CA ARG A 61 -13.99 -30.42 2.96
C ARG A 61 -12.97 -31.31 2.26
N PHE A 62 -12.78 -32.53 2.76
CA PHE A 62 -11.75 -33.44 2.27
C PHE A 62 -12.33 -34.75 1.79
N ASP A 63 -11.83 -35.23 0.64
CA ASP A 63 -12.08 -36.57 0.10
C ASP A 63 -10.79 -37.43 0.08
N THR A 64 -9.67 -36.86 0.52
CA THR A 64 -8.36 -37.51 0.52
C THR A 64 -7.57 -37.14 1.76
N VAL A 65 -6.87 -38.12 2.34
CA VAL A 65 -6.02 -37.97 3.50
C VAL A 65 -4.60 -38.47 3.23
N LEU A 66 -3.62 -37.66 3.64
CA LEU A 66 -2.19 -37.97 3.61
C LEU A 66 -1.70 -38.20 5.03
N MET A 67 -1.00 -39.30 5.24
CA MET A 67 -0.41 -39.66 6.53
C MET A 67 1.07 -40.00 6.36
N GLY A 68 1.89 -39.59 7.33
CA GLY A 68 3.22 -40.14 7.49
C GLY A 68 3.18 -41.44 8.29
N ARG A 69 4.25 -42.25 8.19
CA ARG A 69 4.42 -43.48 8.99
C ARG A 69 4.13 -43.29 10.49
N GLY A 70 4.65 -42.22 11.09
CA GLY A 70 4.46 -41.93 12.52
C GLY A 70 3.02 -41.60 12.92
N THR A 71 2.18 -41.15 11.98
CA THR A 71 0.74 -40.97 12.22
C THR A 71 -0.01 -42.30 12.07
N TYR A 72 0.39 -43.16 11.13
CA TYR A 72 -0.33 -44.38 10.78
C TYR A 72 -0.05 -45.56 11.72
N GLU A 73 1.21 -45.74 12.16
CA GLU A 73 1.63 -46.88 12.99
C GLU A 73 0.90 -47.01 14.34
N PRO A 74 0.57 -45.94 15.09
CA PRO A 74 -0.19 -46.06 16.33
C PRO A 74 -1.58 -46.68 16.14
N GLY A 75 -2.29 -46.33 15.07
CA GLY A 75 -3.59 -46.95 14.73
C GLY A 75 -3.42 -48.41 14.34
N LEU A 76 -2.38 -48.73 13.57
CA LEU A 76 -2.06 -50.09 13.18
C LEU A 76 -1.77 -50.98 14.40
N ALA A 77 -1.07 -50.46 15.42
CA ALA A 77 -0.73 -51.20 16.64
C ALA A 77 -1.97 -51.64 17.45
N VAL A 78 -3.09 -50.94 17.31
CA VAL A 78 -4.39 -51.29 17.93
C VAL A 78 -5.35 -51.99 16.96
N GLY A 79 -4.84 -52.47 15.81
CA GLY A 79 -5.60 -53.26 14.85
C GLY A 79 -6.39 -52.45 13.82
N VAL A 80 -6.16 -51.14 13.73
CA VAL A 80 -6.82 -50.27 12.75
C VAL A 80 -5.95 -50.16 11.49
N THR A 81 -6.31 -50.91 10.45
CA THR A 81 -5.59 -50.93 9.16
C THR A 81 -6.10 -49.89 8.16
N SER A 82 -7.35 -49.43 8.28
CA SER A 82 -7.95 -48.38 7.46
C SER A 82 -8.68 -47.40 8.40
N PRO A 83 -8.02 -46.34 8.91
CA PRO A 83 -8.64 -45.42 9.87
C PRO A 83 -9.71 -44.52 9.24
N TYR A 84 -9.59 -44.21 7.95
CA TYR A 84 -10.50 -43.31 7.22
C TYR A 84 -11.01 -43.97 5.93
N PRO A 85 -11.75 -45.09 6.01
CA PRO A 85 -12.23 -45.84 4.83
C PRO A 85 -13.20 -45.03 3.96
N HIS A 86 -13.77 -43.94 4.49
CA HIS A 86 -14.58 -42.97 3.76
C HIS A 86 -13.75 -41.99 2.91
N LEU A 87 -12.42 -41.96 3.04
CA LEU A 87 -11.51 -41.10 2.28
C LEU A 87 -10.55 -41.94 1.42
N THR A 88 -10.00 -41.32 0.37
CA THR A 88 -8.82 -41.87 -0.31
C THR A 88 -7.60 -41.73 0.60
N GLN A 89 -6.94 -42.84 0.94
CA GLN A 89 -5.87 -42.85 1.96
C GLN A 89 -4.49 -43.11 1.35
N TYR A 90 -3.56 -42.18 1.56
CA TYR A 90 -2.15 -42.33 1.20
C TYR A 90 -1.25 -42.29 2.43
N VAL A 91 -0.40 -43.30 2.59
CA VAL A 91 0.59 -43.40 3.67
C VAL A 91 2.00 -43.31 3.09
N PHE A 92 2.72 -42.25 3.42
CA PHE A 92 4.10 -42.05 3.00
C PHE A 92 5.05 -42.89 3.84
N SER A 93 5.64 -43.91 3.22
CA SER A 93 6.62 -44.79 3.85
C SER A 93 7.46 -45.53 2.81
N ARG A 94 8.73 -45.75 3.13
CA ARG A 94 9.65 -46.58 2.34
C ARG A 94 9.77 -48.01 2.87
N THR A 95 9.27 -48.26 4.07
CA THR A 95 9.50 -49.52 4.81
C THR A 95 8.23 -50.28 5.15
N LEU A 96 7.06 -49.62 5.10
CA LEU A 96 5.79 -50.28 5.36
C LEU A 96 5.35 -51.11 4.16
N ALA A 97 4.93 -52.33 4.41
CA ALA A 97 4.18 -53.11 3.43
C ALA A 97 2.72 -52.64 3.40
N ARG A 98 2.05 -52.78 2.25
CA ARG A 98 0.61 -52.57 2.17
C ARG A 98 -0.12 -53.68 2.91
N LEU A 99 -0.88 -53.33 3.93
CA LEU A 99 -1.64 -54.26 4.78
C LEU A 99 -3.14 -54.24 4.49
N ASP A 100 -3.64 -53.15 3.91
CA ASP A 100 -5.05 -52.93 3.61
C ASP A 100 -5.23 -52.55 2.13
N PRO A 101 -6.22 -53.11 1.40
CA PRO A 101 -6.52 -52.69 0.04
C PRO A 101 -7.05 -51.25 -0.07
N GLU A 102 -7.57 -50.65 0.98
CA GLU A 102 -8.08 -49.26 0.95
C GLU A 102 -6.99 -48.22 1.21
N VAL A 103 -5.80 -48.67 1.62
CA VAL A 103 -4.65 -47.79 1.91
C VAL A 103 -3.55 -47.97 0.87
N GLU A 104 -3.15 -46.88 0.24
CA GLU A 104 -2.02 -46.85 -0.67
C GLU A 104 -0.73 -46.43 0.04
N ILE A 105 0.32 -47.26 -0.09
CA ILE A 105 1.64 -46.92 0.44
C ILE A 105 2.44 -46.18 -0.63
N VAL A 106 2.79 -44.93 -0.35
CA VAL A 106 3.56 -44.07 -1.26
C VAL A 106 5.02 -44.05 -0.82
N SER A 107 5.90 -44.63 -1.64
CA SER A 107 7.35 -44.64 -1.42
C SER A 107 8.11 -43.55 -2.19
N ALA A 108 7.40 -42.83 -3.08
CA ALA A 108 7.91 -41.76 -3.92
C ALA A 108 8.17 -40.46 -3.13
N ASP A 109 8.71 -39.45 -3.82
CA ASP A 109 8.89 -38.11 -3.28
C ASP A 109 7.54 -37.46 -2.91
N PRO A 110 7.33 -37.06 -1.63
CA PRO A 110 6.08 -36.46 -1.20
C PRO A 110 5.70 -35.19 -1.95
N VAL A 111 6.68 -34.33 -2.28
CA VAL A 111 6.42 -33.05 -2.94
C VAL A 111 5.90 -33.28 -4.36
N ALA A 112 6.61 -34.07 -5.17
CA ALA A 112 6.16 -34.42 -6.52
C ALA A 112 4.77 -35.10 -6.51
N PHE A 113 4.56 -36.05 -5.59
CA PHE A 113 3.27 -36.75 -5.47
C PHE A 113 2.12 -35.79 -5.16
N VAL A 114 2.31 -34.87 -4.20
CA VAL A 114 1.27 -33.89 -3.83
C VAL A 114 0.98 -32.93 -4.98
N ARG A 115 2.00 -32.46 -5.70
CA ARG A 115 1.80 -31.61 -6.89
C ARG A 115 0.96 -32.30 -7.95
N ASP A 116 1.21 -33.59 -8.18
CA ASP A 116 0.42 -34.40 -9.10
C ASP A 116 -1.02 -34.57 -8.60
N LEU A 117 -1.19 -34.87 -7.32
CA LEU A 117 -2.49 -35.04 -6.68
C LEU A 117 -3.32 -33.74 -6.73
N LYS A 118 -2.71 -32.57 -6.52
CA LYS A 118 -3.36 -31.25 -6.61
C LYS A 118 -3.91 -30.93 -8.00
N ARG A 119 -3.37 -31.58 -9.06
CA ARG A 119 -3.83 -31.42 -10.45
C ARG A 119 -5.00 -32.33 -10.82
N GLN A 120 -5.31 -33.33 -10.01
CA GLN A 120 -6.44 -34.22 -10.23
C GLN A 120 -7.75 -33.56 -9.79
N ASP A 121 -8.88 -34.08 -10.26
CA ASP A 121 -10.21 -33.68 -9.79
C ASP A 121 -10.49 -34.28 -8.40
N GLY A 122 -11.27 -33.56 -7.59
CA GLY A 122 -11.64 -33.97 -6.22
C GLY A 122 -11.85 -32.78 -5.29
N ALA A 123 -12.22 -33.07 -4.05
CA ALA A 123 -12.31 -32.11 -2.95
C ALA A 123 -10.91 -31.78 -2.36
N GLY A 124 -10.85 -31.21 -1.16
CA GLY A 124 -9.59 -30.87 -0.51
C GLY A 124 -8.75 -32.09 -0.12
N ILE A 125 -7.45 -31.87 0.04
CA ILE A 125 -6.49 -32.87 0.52
C ILE A 125 -6.14 -32.54 1.96
N TRP A 126 -6.42 -33.46 2.88
CA TRP A 126 -6.07 -33.31 4.28
C TRP A 126 -4.70 -33.92 4.58
N LEU A 127 -3.78 -33.11 5.12
CA LEU A 127 -2.58 -33.62 5.76
C LEU A 127 -2.86 -33.95 7.23
N CYS A 128 -2.96 -35.25 7.55
CA CYS A 128 -3.29 -35.76 8.86
C CYS A 128 -2.04 -35.85 9.76
N GLY A 129 -1.74 -34.73 10.44
CA GLY A 129 -0.65 -34.66 11.42
C GLY A 129 0.73 -35.01 10.85
N GLY A 130 1.66 -35.34 11.75
CA GLY A 130 3.00 -35.83 11.39
C GLY A 130 4.00 -34.73 11.03
N ALA A 131 4.78 -34.30 12.01
CA ALA A 131 5.78 -33.24 11.90
C ALA A 131 6.72 -33.40 10.70
N ALA A 132 7.18 -34.62 10.43
CA ALA A 132 8.15 -34.91 9.36
C ALA A 132 7.56 -34.84 7.96
N LEU A 133 6.32 -35.28 7.76
CA LEU A 133 5.65 -35.17 6.45
C LEU A 133 5.21 -33.73 6.20
N ALA A 134 4.65 -33.07 7.22
CA ALA A 134 4.32 -31.64 7.15
C ALA A 134 5.54 -30.77 6.87
N GLY A 135 6.69 -31.07 7.46
CA GLY A 135 7.92 -30.35 7.18
C GLY A 135 8.41 -30.52 5.74
N GLN A 136 8.31 -31.73 5.17
CA GLN A 136 8.64 -31.99 3.76
C GLN A 136 7.67 -31.31 2.78
N LEU A 137 6.41 -31.15 3.17
CA LEU A 137 5.36 -30.56 2.34
C LEU A 137 5.13 -29.07 2.62
N LEU A 138 5.94 -28.41 3.45
CA LEU A 138 5.68 -27.06 3.97
C LEU A 138 5.36 -26.05 2.85
N GLU A 139 6.12 -26.09 1.75
CA GLU A 139 5.92 -25.20 0.60
C GLU A 139 4.66 -25.53 -0.22
N GLU A 140 4.13 -26.75 -0.12
CA GLU A 140 2.95 -27.19 -0.86
C GLU A 140 1.64 -26.99 -0.09
N ILE A 141 1.72 -26.65 1.21
CA ILE A 141 0.56 -26.38 2.06
C ILE A 141 -0.08 -25.06 1.64
N ASP A 142 -1.32 -25.13 1.14
CA ASP A 142 -2.08 -23.94 0.72
C ASP A 142 -2.86 -23.32 1.88
N GLU A 143 -3.18 -24.10 2.91
CA GLU A 143 -3.98 -23.68 4.04
C GLU A 143 -3.51 -24.40 5.32
N LEU A 144 -3.37 -23.64 6.40
CA LEU A 144 -2.99 -24.14 7.71
C LEU A 144 -4.17 -23.90 8.67
N ILE A 145 -4.72 -24.97 9.23
CA ILE A 145 -5.77 -24.89 10.25
C ILE A 145 -5.25 -25.47 11.54
N VAL A 146 -4.97 -24.58 12.50
CA VAL A 146 -4.34 -24.90 13.77
C VAL A 146 -5.38 -24.89 14.88
N LYS A 147 -5.63 -26.08 15.46
CA LYS A 147 -6.42 -26.24 16.68
C LYS A 147 -5.47 -26.14 17.87
N ARG A 148 -5.34 -24.97 18.46
CA ARG A 148 -4.43 -24.72 19.59
C ARG A 148 -5.16 -24.92 20.91
N TYR A 149 -4.66 -25.84 21.73
CA TYR A 149 -5.21 -26.18 23.04
C TYR A 149 -4.46 -25.40 24.14
N PRO A 150 -5.14 -25.00 25.23
CA PRO A 150 -4.55 -24.19 26.31
C PRO A 150 -3.69 -25.03 27.27
N VAL A 151 -2.72 -25.76 26.72
CA VAL A 151 -1.78 -26.62 27.45
C VAL A 151 -0.36 -26.36 26.97
N VAL A 152 0.61 -26.40 27.88
CA VAL A 152 2.05 -26.38 27.59
C VAL A 152 2.59 -27.75 27.99
N ILE A 153 3.30 -28.42 27.07
CA ILE A 153 3.83 -29.79 27.35
C ILE A 153 5.36 -29.83 27.47
N GLY A 154 6.05 -28.75 27.12
CA GLY A 154 7.49 -28.54 27.30
C GLY A 154 8.38 -29.31 26.32
N SER A 155 7.97 -30.50 25.87
CA SER A 155 8.68 -31.30 24.88
C SER A 155 7.74 -32.25 24.13
N GLY A 156 8.03 -32.51 22.86
CA GLY A 156 7.20 -33.38 22.04
C GLY A 156 7.57 -33.32 20.56
N LEU A 157 6.69 -33.86 19.72
CA LEU A 157 6.80 -33.71 18.26
C LEU A 157 6.37 -32.28 17.87
N PRO A 158 7.23 -31.48 17.24
CA PRO A 158 6.89 -30.10 16.88
C PRO A 158 5.83 -30.07 15.76
N LEU A 159 5.19 -28.91 15.57
CA LEU A 159 4.23 -28.69 14.48
C LEU A 159 4.80 -29.02 13.10
N PHE A 160 6.08 -28.68 12.88
CA PHE A 160 6.85 -28.99 11.69
C PHE A 160 8.23 -29.50 12.07
N HIS A 161 8.71 -30.52 11.38
CA HIS A 161 10.10 -30.94 11.39
C HIS A 161 10.71 -30.67 10.01
N ALA A 162 11.25 -29.47 9.83
CA ALA A 162 11.78 -28.95 8.58
C ALA A 162 13.13 -28.24 8.83
N PRO A 163 13.99 -28.08 7.80
CA PRO A 163 15.09 -27.12 7.86
C PRO A 163 14.55 -25.70 8.04
N PHE A 164 15.43 -24.76 8.38
CA PHE A 164 15.07 -23.34 8.44
C PHE A 164 14.60 -22.87 7.05
N LEU A 165 13.30 -22.70 6.91
CA LEU A 165 12.62 -22.27 5.70
C LEU A 165 11.40 -21.47 6.14
N PRO A 166 11.49 -20.13 6.22
CA PRO A 166 10.34 -19.35 6.59
C PRO A 166 9.35 -19.33 5.43
N VAL A 167 8.07 -19.59 5.71
CA VAL A 167 6.97 -19.56 4.74
C VAL A 167 5.88 -18.66 5.30
N GLY A 168 5.46 -17.66 4.52
CA GLY A 168 4.46 -16.69 4.93
C GLY A 168 3.03 -17.25 4.86
N PHE A 169 2.23 -16.93 5.86
CA PHE A 169 0.81 -17.26 5.92
C PHE A 169 0.01 -16.06 6.40
N THR A 170 -1.17 -15.82 5.81
CA THR A 170 -2.08 -14.73 6.18
C THR A 170 -3.23 -15.30 6.99
N LEU A 171 -3.53 -14.72 8.16
CA LEU A 171 -4.69 -15.11 8.97
C LEU A 171 -5.98 -14.79 8.21
N THR A 172 -6.85 -15.79 8.06
CA THR A 172 -8.12 -15.67 7.33
C THR A 172 -9.34 -15.90 8.21
N ASP A 173 -9.19 -16.70 9.29
CA ASP A 173 -10.25 -16.91 10.28
C ASP A 173 -9.66 -17.23 11.65
N SER A 174 -10.36 -16.87 12.72
CA SER A 174 -9.97 -17.16 14.11
C SER A 174 -11.19 -17.30 15.01
N ARG A 175 -11.30 -18.44 15.69
CA ARG A 175 -12.40 -18.78 16.59
C ARG A 175 -11.87 -19.19 17.96
N VAL A 176 -12.46 -18.66 19.01
CA VAL A 176 -12.15 -18.97 20.41
C VAL A 176 -13.31 -19.78 21.01
N PHE A 177 -12.99 -20.83 21.74
CA PHE A 177 -13.96 -21.76 22.33
C PHE A 177 -14.00 -21.62 23.85
N ASN A 178 -15.11 -22.05 24.47
CA ASN A 178 -15.29 -21.98 25.92
C ASN A 178 -14.27 -22.85 26.69
N THR A 179 -13.69 -23.85 26.05
CA THR A 179 -12.59 -24.66 26.59
C THR A 179 -11.26 -23.90 26.67
N GLY A 180 -11.18 -22.67 26.13
CA GLY A 180 -9.94 -21.91 25.98
C GLY A 180 -9.11 -22.30 24.75
N ALA A 181 -9.54 -23.32 24.00
CA ALA A 181 -8.93 -23.67 22.73
C ALA A 181 -9.25 -22.61 21.65
N THR A 182 -8.40 -22.56 20.63
CA THR A 182 -8.62 -21.71 19.45
C THR A 182 -8.47 -22.49 18.17
N ILE A 183 -9.28 -22.21 17.16
CA ILE A 183 -9.04 -22.61 15.77
C ILE A 183 -8.63 -21.37 15.01
N THR A 184 -7.43 -21.37 14.43
CA THR A 184 -6.97 -20.33 13.52
C THR A 184 -6.71 -20.92 12.14
N THR A 185 -7.26 -20.26 11.12
CA THR A 185 -7.11 -20.65 9.72
C THR A 185 -6.24 -19.62 9.01
N TYR A 186 -5.19 -20.09 8.36
CA TYR A 186 -4.31 -19.27 7.55
C TYR A 186 -4.28 -19.78 6.12
N ALA A 187 -4.29 -18.86 5.16
CA ALA A 187 -3.96 -19.19 3.78
C ALA A 187 -2.47 -18.93 3.54
N LYS A 188 -1.83 -19.74 2.69
CA LYS A 188 -0.47 -19.45 2.21
C LYS A 188 -0.49 -18.04 1.63
N ALA A 189 0.43 -17.18 2.10
CA ALA A 189 0.54 -15.84 1.56
C ALA A 189 0.87 -15.95 0.06
N PRO A 190 0.40 -15.01 -0.79
CA PRO A 190 0.95 -14.86 -2.13
C PRO A 190 2.48 -14.84 -2.04
N GLU A 191 3.19 -15.40 -3.02
CA GLU A 191 4.64 -15.35 -3.08
C GLU A 191 5.13 -13.89 -3.09
N MET A 192 5.24 -13.27 -1.93
CA MET A 192 6.29 -12.32 -1.65
C MET A 192 7.52 -13.19 -1.42
N SER A 193 8.44 -13.19 -2.40
CA SER A 193 9.67 -13.95 -2.27
C SER A 193 10.34 -13.55 -0.96
N LEU A 194 10.63 -14.53 -0.11
CA LEU A 194 11.37 -14.30 1.13
C LEU A 194 12.80 -13.77 0.92
N ASN A 195 13.22 -13.67 -0.36
CA ASN A 195 14.45 -13.06 -0.81
C ASN A 195 14.28 -11.61 -1.28
N MET A 196 13.07 -11.03 -1.22
CA MET A 196 12.86 -9.64 -1.63
C MET A 196 13.49 -8.69 -0.61
N LEU A 197 14.62 -8.11 -0.99
CA LEU A 197 15.36 -7.16 -0.15
C LEU A 197 14.97 -5.73 -0.53
N PHE A 198 14.35 -5.02 0.42
CA PHE A 198 14.11 -3.58 0.32
C PHE A 198 15.24 -2.84 1.02
N ARG A 199 15.96 -1.98 0.30
CA ARG A 199 17.05 -1.20 0.89
C ARG A 199 17.28 0.12 0.15
N PRO A 200 17.88 1.13 0.81
CA PRO A 200 18.47 2.25 0.10
C PRO A 200 19.66 1.75 -0.73
N THR A 201 19.99 2.52 -1.76
CA THR A 201 21.19 2.31 -2.56
C THR A 201 22.41 2.95 -1.93
N ASP A 202 23.58 2.53 -2.39
CA ASP A 202 24.83 3.24 -2.15
C ASP A 202 25.51 3.59 -3.49
N GLU A 203 26.70 4.19 -3.45
CA GLU A 203 27.45 4.59 -4.64
C GLU A 203 27.73 3.42 -5.61
N THR A 204 27.78 2.18 -5.11
CA THR A 204 28.07 0.99 -5.93
C THR A 204 26.88 0.54 -6.77
N ASP A 205 25.67 1.01 -6.46
CA ASP A 205 24.45 0.66 -7.20
C ASP A 205 24.17 1.60 -8.38
N LEU A 206 24.94 2.68 -8.57
CA LEU A 206 24.62 3.75 -9.54
C LEU A 206 24.39 3.22 -10.96
N ASP A 207 25.29 2.37 -11.45
CA ASP A 207 25.16 1.75 -12.78
C ASP A 207 23.92 0.87 -12.89
N ARG A 208 23.54 0.19 -11.80
CA ARG A 208 22.38 -0.70 -11.75
C ARG A 208 21.07 0.10 -11.73
N VAL A 209 21.06 1.20 -10.99
CA VAL A 209 19.92 2.13 -10.87
C VAL A 209 19.63 2.82 -12.20
N THR A 210 20.68 3.29 -12.90
CA THR A 210 20.56 3.98 -14.18
C THR A 210 20.29 3.03 -15.36
N ALA A 211 20.67 1.75 -15.24
CA ALA A 211 20.35 0.73 -16.23
C ALA A 211 18.87 0.27 -16.23
N VAL A 212 18.07 0.64 -15.22
CA VAL A 212 16.64 0.35 -15.19
C VAL A 212 15.96 1.09 -16.35
N THR A 213 15.22 0.35 -17.18
CA THR A 213 14.41 0.89 -18.28
C THR A 213 12.94 0.74 -17.96
N VAL A 214 12.15 1.76 -18.27
CA VAL A 214 10.72 1.80 -17.94
C VAL A 214 9.94 2.26 -19.15
N ASP A 215 9.09 1.36 -19.62
CA ASP A 215 8.22 1.58 -20.78
C ASP A 215 6.82 2.05 -20.36
N GLU A 216 6.62 2.44 -19.09
CA GLU A 216 5.34 2.96 -18.59
C GLU A 216 5.24 4.49 -18.75
N PRO A 217 4.05 5.01 -19.08
CA PRO A 217 3.86 6.44 -19.37
C PRO A 217 3.73 7.33 -18.12
N VAL A 218 3.97 6.79 -16.91
CA VAL A 218 3.63 7.45 -15.63
C VAL A 218 4.81 7.49 -14.68
N SER A 219 5.13 8.69 -14.18
CA SER A 219 6.11 8.93 -13.11
C SER A 219 7.45 8.21 -13.31
N TRP A 220 7.98 8.33 -14.52
CA TRP A 220 9.31 7.86 -14.87
C TRP A 220 10.33 9.01 -14.84
N ILE A 221 11.55 8.68 -14.42
CA ILE A 221 12.73 9.54 -14.44
C ILE A 221 13.82 8.74 -15.15
N ASP A 222 14.24 9.22 -16.32
CA ASP A 222 15.32 8.61 -17.09
C ASP A 222 16.68 8.79 -16.41
N ALA A 223 17.69 8.07 -16.92
CA ALA A 223 19.02 8.06 -16.34
C ALA A 223 19.70 9.42 -16.39
N ASP A 224 19.55 10.17 -17.48
CA ASP A 224 20.20 11.46 -17.68
C ASP A 224 19.67 12.46 -16.64
N ARG A 225 18.34 12.57 -16.52
CA ARG A 225 17.71 13.43 -15.51
C ARG A 225 18.06 13.00 -14.08
N TYR A 226 18.09 11.69 -13.80
CA TYR A 226 18.47 11.21 -12.48
C TYR A 226 19.90 11.61 -12.12
N LEU A 227 20.85 11.49 -13.05
CA LEU A 227 22.25 11.85 -12.85
C LEU A 227 22.43 13.36 -12.65
N GLU A 228 21.77 14.19 -13.45
CA GLU A 228 21.80 15.66 -13.29
C GLU A 228 21.30 16.08 -11.89
N GLU A 229 20.13 15.58 -11.48
CA GLU A 229 19.54 15.92 -10.17
C GLU A 229 20.30 15.26 -8.99
N LEU A 230 21.04 14.16 -9.22
CA LEU A 230 21.95 13.54 -8.25
C LEU A 230 23.19 14.42 -8.02
N GLU A 231 23.77 15.00 -9.08
CA GLU A 231 24.92 15.93 -8.98
C GLU A 231 24.55 17.20 -8.20
N GLU A 232 23.31 17.67 -8.33
CA GLU A 232 22.77 18.81 -7.58
C GLU A 232 22.34 18.46 -6.14
N GLY A 233 22.43 17.19 -5.75
CA GLY A 233 22.07 16.70 -4.41
C GLY A 233 20.56 16.66 -4.14
N MET A 234 19.75 16.71 -5.21
CA MET A 234 18.29 16.62 -5.15
C MET A 234 17.79 15.16 -5.11
N TYR A 235 18.51 14.26 -5.79
CA TYR A 235 18.52 12.83 -5.45
C TYR A 235 19.77 12.50 -4.67
N ARG A 236 19.70 11.42 -3.88
CA ARG A 236 20.84 10.88 -3.12
C ARG A 236 20.77 9.35 -3.07
N PRO A 237 21.89 8.62 -2.96
CA PRO A 237 21.85 7.17 -2.83
C PRO A 237 20.98 6.69 -1.67
N GLU A 238 21.05 7.36 -0.52
CA GLU A 238 20.24 7.08 0.66
C GLU A 238 18.74 7.42 0.50
N TRP A 239 18.40 8.22 -0.51
CA TRP A 239 17.02 8.56 -0.90
C TRP A 239 16.55 7.76 -2.12
N THR A 240 17.39 6.90 -2.66
CA THR A 240 17.07 6.01 -3.77
C THR A 240 16.91 4.61 -3.22
N TRP A 241 15.73 4.03 -3.37
CA TRP A 241 15.37 2.73 -2.79
C TRP A 241 15.10 1.72 -3.88
N ILE A 242 15.57 0.49 -3.67
CA ILE A 242 15.39 -0.62 -4.60
C ILE A 242 14.80 -1.84 -3.89
N ALA A 243 14.02 -2.64 -4.63
CA ALA A 243 13.67 -3.99 -4.25
C ALA A 243 14.48 -4.95 -5.12
N GLU A 244 15.18 -5.87 -4.48
CA GLU A 244 15.98 -6.88 -5.16
C GLU A 244 15.37 -8.26 -4.98
N ASP A 245 15.24 -9.02 -6.06
CA ASP A 245 14.88 -10.43 -6.03
C ASP A 245 16.02 -11.24 -6.67
N GLY A 246 16.68 -12.09 -5.88
CA GLY A 246 17.84 -12.87 -6.34
C GLY A 246 19.01 -12.01 -6.89
N GLY A 247 19.18 -10.78 -6.37
CA GLY A 247 20.23 -9.84 -6.80
C GLY A 247 19.88 -9.04 -8.07
N ARG A 248 18.70 -9.22 -8.65
CA ARG A 248 18.16 -8.37 -9.72
C ARG A 248 17.29 -7.28 -9.10
N ILE A 249 17.46 -6.03 -9.54
CA ILE A 249 16.53 -4.94 -9.20
C ILE A 249 15.21 -5.20 -9.92
N VAL A 250 14.13 -5.33 -9.15
CA VAL A 250 12.77 -5.54 -9.65
C VAL A 250 11.83 -4.38 -9.33
N ALA A 251 12.25 -3.45 -8.47
CA ALA A 251 11.54 -2.19 -8.24
C ALA A 251 12.49 -1.08 -7.82
N ARG A 252 12.07 0.17 -8.04
CA ARG A 252 12.82 1.39 -7.72
C ARG A 252 11.88 2.50 -7.25
N ALA A 253 12.22 3.18 -6.15
CA ALA A 253 11.65 4.45 -5.73
C ALA A 253 12.73 5.51 -5.66
N LEU A 254 12.46 6.67 -6.28
CA LEU A 254 13.34 7.83 -6.20
C LEU A 254 12.65 8.90 -5.38
N TRP A 255 13.21 9.18 -4.21
CA TRP A 255 12.75 10.24 -3.34
C TRP A 255 13.57 11.51 -3.60
N TRP A 256 12.89 12.60 -3.87
CA TRP A 256 13.43 13.88 -4.28
C TRP A 256 13.34 14.91 -3.14
N GLY A 257 14.33 15.79 -3.04
CA GLY A 257 14.32 16.97 -2.18
C GLY A 257 15.09 18.13 -2.82
N GLN A 258 15.06 19.31 -2.20
CA GLN A 258 15.93 20.41 -2.63
C GLN A 258 17.38 20.10 -2.24
N ALA A 259 18.35 20.74 -2.90
CA ALA A 259 19.77 20.60 -2.56
C ALA A 259 20.06 20.87 -1.07
N SER A 260 19.34 21.82 -0.46
CA SER A 260 19.44 22.17 0.96
C SER A 260 18.59 21.31 1.90
N SER A 261 17.79 20.37 1.39
CA SER A 261 16.92 19.54 2.22
C SER A 261 17.72 18.52 3.02
N GLU A 262 17.36 18.36 4.30
CA GLU A 262 17.91 17.32 5.18
C GLU A 262 17.23 15.96 4.93
N HIS A 263 15.96 15.97 4.51
CA HIS A 263 15.14 14.79 4.22
C HIS A 263 14.39 14.97 2.90
N PRO A 264 13.96 13.88 2.23
CA PRO A 264 13.21 14.00 0.99
C PRO A 264 11.84 14.67 1.20
N ILE A 265 11.38 15.36 0.18
CA ILE A 265 10.11 16.10 0.14
C ILE A 265 9.02 15.29 -0.58
N ALA A 266 9.40 14.54 -1.63
CA ALA A 266 8.46 13.76 -2.40
C ALA A 266 9.04 12.45 -2.96
N LEU A 267 8.21 11.42 -3.09
CA LEU A 267 8.42 10.31 -3.99
C LEU A 267 7.96 10.75 -5.39
N ASP A 268 8.90 10.90 -6.31
CA ASP A 268 8.63 11.40 -7.66
C ASP A 268 8.65 10.28 -8.73
N CYS A 269 9.34 9.18 -8.46
CA CYS A 269 9.38 7.99 -9.30
C CYS A 269 9.10 6.74 -8.48
N LEU A 270 8.16 5.92 -8.95
CA LEU A 270 7.94 4.57 -8.44
C LEU A 270 7.77 3.62 -9.62
N HIS A 271 8.64 2.64 -9.71
CA HIS A 271 8.64 1.62 -10.75
C HIS A 271 8.70 0.23 -10.13
N VAL A 272 7.92 -0.69 -10.70
CA VAL A 272 8.03 -2.13 -10.46
C VAL A 272 8.02 -2.83 -11.81
N ASP A 273 8.97 -3.73 -12.02
CA ASP A 273 9.15 -4.51 -13.24
C ASP A 273 7.84 -5.27 -13.58
N PRO A 274 7.35 -5.23 -14.84
CA PRO A 274 6.11 -5.89 -15.23
C PRO A 274 6.08 -7.41 -15.02
N SER A 275 7.25 -8.05 -14.87
CA SER A 275 7.35 -9.48 -14.56
C SER A 275 6.97 -9.83 -13.13
N VAL A 276 6.91 -8.84 -12.22
CA VAL A 276 6.48 -9.04 -10.83
C VAL A 276 4.97 -9.25 -10.78
N ALA A 277 4.53 -10.37 -10.21
CA ALA A 277 3.12 -10.75 -10.18
C ALA A 277 2.25 -9.79 -9.36
N ASP A 278 2.73 -9.36 -8.18
CA ASP A 278 2.04 -8.41 -7.31
C ASP A 278 2.82 -7.10 -7.20
N ARG A 279 2.66 -6.25 -8.22
CA ARG A 279 3.36 -4.97 -8.31
C ARG A 279 2.97 -4.03 -7.17
N ALA A 280 1.70 -4.05 -6.78
CA ALA A 280 1.18 -3.19 -5.72
C ALA A 280 1.81 -3.54 -4.36
N ALA A 281 1.93 -4.84 -4.03
CA ALA A 281 2.56 -5.26 -2.77
C ALA A 281 4.06 -4.90 -2.70
N VAL A 282 4.82 -5.13 -3.78
CA VAL A 282 6.25 -4.78 -3.82
C VAL A 282 6.43 -3.26 -3.69
N ALA A 283 5.65 -2.48 -4.43
CA ALA A 283 5.65 -1.03 -4.35
C ALA A 283 5.29 -0.54 -2.94
N ALA A 284 4.26 -1.11 -2.31
CA ALA A 284 3.87 -0.77 -0.95
C ALA A 284 5.00 -1.04 0.04
N GLY A 285 5.64 -2.21 -0.04
CA GLY A 285 6.79 -2.56 0.81
C GLY A 285 7.94 -1.56 0.68
N LEU A 286 8.23 -1.14 -0.54
CA LEU A 286 9.29 -0.19 -0.84
C LEU A 286 8.97 1.23 -0.35
N ILE A 287 7.71 1.69 -0.50
CA ILE A 287 7.23 2.95 0.10
C ILE A 287 7.34 2.88 1.63
N THR A 288 6.80 1.83 2.25
CA THR A 288 6.81 1.66 3.71
C THR A 288 8.23 1.62 4.27
N ALA A 289 9.15 0.92 3.61
CA ALA A 289 10.55 0.84 4.04
C ALA A 289 11.24 2.22 3.99
N GLY A 290 11.07 2.97 2.90
CA GLY A 290 11.61 4.32 2.77
C GLY A 290 11.04 5.29 3.80
N LEU A 291 9.71 5.36 3.92
CA LEU A 291 9.03 6.24 4.89
C LEU A 291 9.48 5.95 6.34
N ARG A 292 9.61 4.68 6.70
CA ARG A 292 10.10 4.27 8.02
C ARG A 292 11.53 4.74 8.25
N ALA A 293 12.41 4.53 7.28
CA ALA A 293 13.81 4.93 7.40
C ALA A 293 13.95 6.45 7.55
N PHE A 294 13.21 7.25 6.78
CA PHE A 294 13.25 8.71 6.91
C PHE A 294 12.71 9.19 8.26
N ALA A 295 11.65 8.55 8.78
CA ALA A 295 11.14 8.85 10.11
C ALA A 295 12.17 8.51 11.21
N GLU A 296 12.87 7.37 11.10
CA GLU A 296 13.95 6.98 12.01
C GLU A 296 15.15 7.95 11.93
N GLN A 297 15.37 8.60 10.78
CA GLN A 297 16.38 9.64 10.58
C GLN A 297 15.93 11.04 11.07
N GLY A 298 14.69 11.20 11.54
CA GLY A 298 14.21 12.46 12.12
C GLY A 298 13.32 13.31 11.20
N ALA A 299 12.88 12.79 10.05
CA ALA A 299 11.95 13.52 9.18
C ALA A 299 10.66 13.88 9.93
N THR A 300 10.39 15.18 10.08
CA THR A 300 9.24 15.70 10.83
C THR A 300 7.92 15.61 10.06
N LYS A 301 7.99 15.53 8.73
CA LYS A 301 6.85 15.34 7.83
C LYS A 301 7.19 14.18 6.87
N PRO A 302 6.27 13.22 6.67
CA PRO A 302 6.47 12.20 5.65
C PRO A 302 6.46 12.85 4.26
N PRO A 303 7.35 12.43 3.34
CA PRO A 303 7.33 12.93 1.98
C PRO A 303 6.02 12.59 1.26
N LEU A 304 5.58 13.46 0.36
CA LEU A 304 4.39 13.26 -0.47
C LEU A 304 4.68 12.24 -1.57
N TYR A 305 3.69 11.49 -2.05
CA TYR A 305 3.85 10.67 -3.25
C TYR A 305 3.17 11.33 -4.44
N ASN A 306 3.96 11.79 -5.40
CA ASN A 306 3.51 12.51 -6.59
C ASN A 306 3.46 11.60 -7.81
N VAL A 307 2.28 11.51 -8.43
CA VAL A 307 2.11 10.83 -9.71
C VAL A 307 1.75 11.83 -10.80
N THR A 308 2.64 12.00 -11.79
CA THR A 308 2.39 12.92 -12.92
C THR A 308 1.69 12.18 -14.05
N LEU A 309 0.60 12.75 -14.52
CA LEU A 309 -0.30 12.19 -15.52
C LEU A 309 -0.49 13.17 -16.69
N PRO A 310 -0.55 12.68 -17.94
CA PRO A 310 -0.89 13.53 -19.09
C PRO A 310 -2.31 14.10 -18.98
N ASN A 311 -2.58 15.19 -19.69
CA ASN A 311 -3.95 15.68 -19.81
C ASN A 311 -4.87 14.63 -20.46
N GLY A 312 -6.10 14.49 -19.97
CA GLY A 312 -7.03 13.47 -20.46
C GLY A 312 -6.68 12.03 -20.06
N TRP A 313 -5.82 11.83 -19.05
CA TRP A 313 -5.31 10.51 -18.65
C TRP A 313 -6.37 9.42 -18.44
N ARG A 314 -7.61 9.79 -18.08
CA ARG A 314 -8.71 8.84 -17.88
C ARG A 314 -9.13 8.12 -19.17
N GLU A 315 -8.81 8.69 -20.33
CA GLU A 315 -9.10 8.14 -21.65
C GLU A 315 -7.94 7.27 -22.20
N LEU A 316 -6.83 7.17 -21.46
CA LEU A 316 -5.62 6.46 -21.85
C LEU A 316 -5.48 5.17 -21.02
N PRO A 317 -5.84 3.98 -21.57
CA PRO A 317 -5.95 2.75 -20.79
C PRO A 317 -4.64 2.30 -20.13
N ASP A 318 -3.51 2.54 -20.80
CA ASP A 318 -2.16 2.26 -20.32
C ASP A 318 -1.78 3.15 -19.11
N VAL A 319 -2.12 4.44 -19.18
CA VAL A 319 -1.94 5.39 -18.06
C VAL A 319 -2.83 5.02 -16.88
N VAL A 320 -4.09 4.66 -17.13
CA VAL A 320 -5.03 4.22 -16.07
C VAL A 320 -4.51 2.95 -15.39
N ALA A 321 -4.05 1.97 -16.16
CA ALA A 321 -3.49 0.72 -15.62
C ALA A 321 -2.21 0.98 -14.81
N ALA A 322 -1.34 1.88 -15.28
CA ALA A 322 -0.12 2.27 -14.59
C ALA A 322 -0.41 3.03 -13.28
N LEU A 323 -1.47 3.84 -13.22
CA LEU A 323 -1.90 4.51 -12.00
C LEU A 323 -2.55 3.54 -10.99
N ALA A 324 -3.32 2.56 -11.46
CA ALA A 324 -4.13 1.70 -10.59
C ALA A 324 -3.31 0.96 -9.52
N TRP A 325 -2.24 0.27 -9.91
CA TRP A 325 -1.40 -0.45 -8.94
C TRP A 325 -0.61 0.51 -8.03
N ARG A 326 -0.26 1.72 -8.54
CA ARG A 326 0.42 2.77 -7.76
C ARG A 326 -0.50 3.33 -6.68
N HIS A 327 -1.78 3.49 -7.00
CA HIS A 327 -2.82 3.88 -6.07
C HIS A 327 -2.99 2.81 -4.97
N GLU A 328 -3.15 1.54 -5.35
CA GLU A 328 -3.24 0.43 -4.40
C GLU A 328 -2.02 0.36 -3.48
N ALA A 329 -0.81 0.54 -4.03
CA ALA A 329 0.43 0.56 -3.27
C ALA A 329 0.49 1.72 -2.26
N ALA A 330 0.07 2.93 -2.67
CA ALA A 330 0.02 4.10 -1.80
C ALA A 330 -0.92 3.86 -0.61
N LEU A 331 -2.12 3.33 -0.87
CA LEU A 331 -3.08 3.00 0.18
C LEU A 331 -2.56 1.92 1.13
N ALA A 332 -1.98 0.84 0.60
CA ALA A 332 -1.39 -0.24 1.39
C ALA A 332 -0.21 0.23 2.26
N ALA A 333 0.53 1.25 1.81
CA ALA A 333 1.60 1.89 2.57
C ALA A 333 1.11 2.94 3.57
N GLY A 334 -0.20 3.20 3.67
CA GLY A 334 -0.81 4.14 4.61
C GLY A 334 -0.96 5.57 4.11
N LEU A 335 -0.67 5.84 2.82
CA LEU A 335 -0.86 7.15 2.19
C LEU A 335 -2.31 7.31 1.72
N THR A 336 -3.22 7.52 2.67
CA THR A 336 -4.67 7.47 2.45
C THR A 336 -5.33 8.79 2.08
N ASN A 337 -4.62 9.92 2.23
CA ASN A 337 -5.11 11.22 1.74
C ASN A 337 -4.75 11.37 0.26
N GLU A 338 -5.76 11.67 -0.57
CA GLU A 338 -5.61 11.81 -2.02
C GLU A 338 -6.04 13.21 -2.49
N VAL A 339 -5.21 13.83 -3.33
CA VAL A 339 -5.51 15.11 -3.99
C VAL A 339 -5.15 15.02 -5.47
N GLU A 340 -6.12 15.31 -6.33
CA GLU A 340 -5.88 15.51 -7.76
C GLU A 340 -5.71 17.00 -8.06
N ARG A 341 -4.57 17.36 -8.65
CA ARG A 341 -4.18 18.75 -8.94
C ARG A 341 -3.94 18.95 -10.43
N LEU A 342 -4.58 19.95 -11.01
CA LEU A 342 -4.35 20.38 -12.39
C LEU A 342 -3.07 21.21 -12.45
N ARG A 343 -2.24 20.96 -13.48
CA ARG A 343 -1.15 21.84 -13.90
C ARG A 343 -1.55 22.52 -15.20
N LEU A 344 -1.62 23.84 -15.14
CA LEU A 344 -2.20 24.70 -16.14
C LEU A 344 -1.12 25.60 -16.73
N GLU A 345 -1.29 25.95 -18.00
CA GLU A 345 -0.39 26.83 -18.74
C GLU A 345 -1.19 27.88 -19.49
N TRP A 346 -0.66 29.09 -19.56
CA TRP A 346 -1.11 30.15 -20.46
C TRP A 346 0.06 30.62 -21.33
N THR A 347 -0.23 30.93 -22.58
CA THR A 347 0.73 31.48 -23.56
C THR A 347 0.09 32.67 -24.28
N PRO A 348 0.87 33.57 -24.90
CA PRO A 348 0.35 34.73 -25.63
C PRO A 348 -0.73 34.40 -26.68
N ASP A 349 -0.69 33.21 -27.28
CA ASP A 349 -1.66 32.75 -28.28
C ASP A 349 -3.10 32.66 -27.74
N ALA A 350 -3.27 32.49 -26.42
CA ALA A 350 -4.58 32.47 -25.77
C ALA A 350 -5.21 33.88 -25.68
N GLY A 351 -4.43 34.94 -25.88
CA GLY A 351 -4.84 36.32 -25.64
C GLY A 351 -4.93 36.65 -24.15
N LEU A 352 -4.88 37.95 -23.84
CA LEU A 352 -5.03 38.41 -22.45
C LEU A 352 -6.43 38.05 -21.92
N PRO A 353 -6.54 37.50 -20.70
CA PRO A 353 -7.83 37.23 -20.09
C PRO A 353 -8.68 38.50 -19.99
N ALA A 354 -9.98 38.38 -20.25
CA ALA A 354 -10.90 39.51 -20.15
C ALA A 354 -11.04 39.96 -18.69
N SER A 355 -10.96 41.27 -18.47
CA SER A 355 -11.32 41.91 -17.20
C SER A 355 -12.64 42.65 -17.36
N SER A 356 -13.53 42.51 -16.38
CA SER A 356 -14.81 43.22 -16.34
C SER A 356 -14.64 44.71 -15.98
N GLY A 357 -13.46 45.11 -15.50
CA GLY A 357 -13.16 46.47 -15.06
C GLY A 357 -13.85 46.87 -13.75
N ARG A 358 -14.46 45.91 -13.03
CA ARG A 358 -15.17 46.17 -11.76
C ARG A 358 -14.24 46.32 -10.56
N LEU A 359 -12.99 45.86 -10.67
CA LEU A 359 -11.98 45.97 -9.62
C LEU A 359 -10.89 46.95 -10.05
N THR A 360 -10.35 47.65 -9.06
CA THR A 360 -9.10 48.40 -9.16
C THR A 360 -8.01 47.64 -8.42
N PHE A 361 -6.79 47.68 -8.94
CA PHE A 361 -5.66 46.95 -8.39
C PHE A 361 -4.62 47.94 -7.88
N THR A 362 -4.32 47.87 -6.59
CA THR A 362 -3.38 48.80 -5.94
C THR A 362 -2.26 48.04 -5.25
N GLU A 363 -1.11 48.68 -5.09
CA GLU A 363 -0.10 48.21 -4.15
C GLU A 363 -0.63 48.25 -2.71
N GLY A 364 0.08 47.55 -1.81
CA GLY A 364 -0.26 47.46 -0.39
C GLY A 364 0.93 47.01 0.44
N SER A 365 0.88 47.29 1.73
CA SER A 365 1.87 46.84 2.72
C SER A 365 1.75 45.33 3.01
N ASP A 366 2.81 44.70 3.52
CA ASP A 366 2.79 43.27 3.86
C ASP A 366 1.72 42.94 4.91
N GLU A 367 1.48 43.84 5.86
CA GLU A 367 0.39 43.72 6.85
C GLU A 367 -1.00 43.72 6.20
N GLU A 368 -1.22 44.53 5.16
CA GLU A 368 -2.49 44.50 4.42
C GLU A 368 -2.66 43.19 3.65
N PHE A 369 -1.61 42.66 3.03
CA PHE A 369 -1.67 41.34 2.38
C PHE A 369 -1.94 40.24 3.39
N LEU A 370 -1.28 40.26 4.55
CA LEU A 370 -1.46 39.29 5.63
C LEU A 370 -2.91 39.24 6.12
N ASP A 371 -3.57 40.40 6.34
CA ASP A 371 -5.00 40.40 6.71
C ASP A 371 -5.88 39.77 5.62
N VAL A 372 -5.58 40.05 4.35
CA VAL A 372 -6.37 39.53 3.23
C VAL A 372 -6.13 38.02 3.03
N PHE A 373 -4.90 37.54 3.17
CA PHE A 373 -4.59 36.11 3.20
C PHE A 373 -5.38 35.39 4.30
N ARG A 374 -5.35 35.94 5.52
CA ARG A 374 -6.09 35.40 6.67
C ARG A 374 -7.59 35.30 6.38
N ARG A 375 -8.19 36.35 5.78
CA ARG A 375 -9.61 36.37 5.38
C ARG A 375 -9.92 35.37 4.26
N ILE A 376 -9.06 35.27 3.24
CA ILE A 376 -9.24 34.31 2.14
C ILE A 376 -9.16 32.86 2.64
N ALA A 377 -8.31 32.58 3.62
CA ALA A 377 -8.18 31.25 4.19
C ALA A 377 -9.48 30.73 4.82
N GLU A 378 -10.35 31.62 5.31
CA GLU A 378 -11.67 31.27 5.82
C GLU A 378 -12.55 30.68 4.71
N GLY A 379 -12.94 29.40 4.88
CA GLY A 379 -13.75 28.68 3.89
C GLY A 379 -13.07 28.46 2.54
N SER A 380 -11.73 28.50 2.49
CA SER A 380 -10.98 28.14 1.27
C SER A 380 -11.29 26.70 0.85
N LEU A 381 -11.37 26.47 -0.47
CA LEU A 381 -11.52 25.14 -1.05
C LEU A 381 -10.17 24.47 -1.35
N ASP A 382 -9.07 25.22 -1.26
CA ASP A 382 -7.72 24.71 -1.48
C ASP A 382 -7.30 23.75 -0.35
N ALA A 383 -6.84 22.56 -0.70
CA ALA A 383 -6.56 21.52 0.29
C ALA A 383 -5.39 21.86 1.20
N GLU A 384 -4.39 22.59 0.70
CA GLU A 384 -3.20 22.99 1.45
C GLU A 384 -3.53 24.11 2.44
N THR A 385 -4.24 25.14 1.97
CA THR A 385 -4.75 26.21 2.83
C THR A 385 -5.58 25.64 3.99
N ARG A 386 -6.52 24.72 3.70
CA ARG A 386 -7.35 24.08 4.75
C ARG A 386 -6.51 23.30 5.77
N ARG A 387 -5.48 22.58 5.30
CA ARG A 387 -4.57 21.82 6.17
C ARG A 387 -3.74 22.74 7.07
N ASN A 388 -3.18 23.82 6.51
CA ASN A 388 -2.38 24.77 7.28
C ASN A 388 -3.26 25.48 8.33
N VAL A 389 -4.45 25.94 7.96
CA VAL A 389 -5.40 26.54 8.91
C VAL A 389 -5.79 25.56 10.03
N ALA A 390 -6.07 24.30 9.71
CA ALA A 390 -6.43 23.30 10.71
C ALA A 390 -5.28 22.96 11.69
N SER A 391 -4.04 22.97 11.21
CA SER A 391 -2.88 22.54 11.99
C SER A 391 -2.28 23.65 12.87
N MET A 392 -2.27 24.90 12.40
CA MET A 392 -1.62 26.04 13.06
C MET A 392 -2.49 27.30 13.23
N GLY A 393 -3.70 27.32 12.68
CA GLY A 393 -4.61 28.47 12.74
C GLY A 393 -4.40 29.48 11.61
N ALA A 394 -5.44 30.29 11.35
CA ALA A 394 -5.49 31.16 10.17
C ALA A 394 -4.41 32.26 10.13
N GLU A 395 -4.06 32.84 11.28
CA GLU A 395 -3.03 33.88 11.39
C GLU A 395 -1.64 33.34 11.05
N ALA A 396 -1.28 32.19 11.64
CA ALA A 396 0.02 31.56 11.40
C ALA A 396 0.14 31.08 9.95
N ALA A 397 -0.92 30.46 9.41
CA ALA A 397 -0.97 30.03 8.02
C ALA A 397 -0.82 31.23 7.06
N ALA A 398 -1.52 32.34 7.30
CA ALA A 398 -1.39 33.54 6.46
C ALA A 398 0.02 34.13 6.48
N ARG A 399 0.70 34.09 7.63
CA ARG A 399 2.09 34.54 7.75
C ARG A 399 3.05 33.63 6.98
N GLU A 400 2.88 32.33 7.08
CA GLU A 400 3.66 31.35 6.33
C GLU A 400 3.50 31.55 4.81
N GLU A 401 2.29 31.85 4.33
CA GLU A 401 2.04 32.18 2.91
C GLU A 401 2.79 33.44 2.48
N VAL A 402 2.72 34.53 3.26
CA VAL A 402 3.45 35.77 2.95
C VAL A 402 4.95 35.53 2.90
N ASP A 403 5.50 34.88 3.93
CA ASP A 403 6.93 34.56 4.01
C ASP A 403 7.38 33.66 2.86
N PHE A 404 6.55 32.66 2.50
CA PHE A 404 6.80 31.77 1.38
C PHE A 404 6.90 32.52 0.05
N TYR A 405 5.93 33.39 -0.27
CA TYR A 405 5.93 34.12 -1.54
C TYR A 405 6.99 35.23 -1.58
N LEU A 406 7.37 35.81 -0.44
CA LEU A 406 8.53 36.71 -0.35
C LEU A 406 9.85 36.00 -0.64
N GLY A 407 9.94 34.70 -0.33
CA GLY A 407 11.10 33.86 -0.64
C GLY A 407 11.13 33.30 -2.06
N CYS A 408 10.03 33.40 -2.80
CA CYS A 408 9.97 32.93 -4.19
C CYS A 408 10.71 33.88 -5.15
N PRO A 409 11.22 33.40 -6.31
CA PRO A 409 11.84 34.23 -7.35
C PRO A 409 10.99 35.36 -7.97
N GLY A 410 9.74 35.57 -7.54
CA GLY A 410 8.87 36.65 -8.03
C GLY A 410 9.18 38.01 -7.39
N GLU A 411 8.76 39.10 -8.03
CA GLU A 411 8.94 40.43 -7.44
C GLU A 411 7.77 40.82 -6.54
N ARG A 412 8.08 41.29 -5.33
CA ARG A 412 7.08 41.82 -4.38
C ARG A 412 6.30 43.01 -4.96
N SER A 413 6.91 43.76 -5.88
CA SER A 413 6.32 44.88 -6.62
C SER A 413 5.16 44.46 -7.53
N TRP A 414 4.99 43.17 -7.85
CA TRP A 414 3.91 42.66 -8.69
C TRP A 414 2.60 42.43 -7.94
N TRP A 415 2.64 42.36 -6.61
CA TRP A 415 1.48 42.01 -5.81
C TRP A 415 0.45 43.14 -5.81
N ARG A 416 -0.83 42.78 -5.91
CA ARG A 416 -1.94 43.73 -5.95
C ARG A 416 -3.02 43.36 -4.95
N LEU A 417 -3.54 44.37 -4.25
CA LEU A 417 -4.82 44.29 -3.56
C LEU A 417 -5.92 44.63 -4.57
N ALA A 418 -6.93 43.77 -4.65
CA ALA A 418 -8.11 44.01 -5.48
C ALA A 418 -9.15 44.78 -4.67
N ARG A 419 -9.61 45.91 -5.17
CA ARG A 419 -10.58 46.78 -4.50
C ARG A 419 -11.80 47.05 -5.38
N THR A 420 -12.97 46.97 -4.78
CA THR A 420 -14.25 47.36 -5.41
C THR A 420 -14.30 48.88 -5.64
N PRO A 421 -15.26 49.39 -6.45
CA PRO A 421 -15.36 50.83 -6.74
C PRO A 421 -15.64 51.70 -5.51
N ASP A 422 -16.25 51.14 -4.46
CA ASP A 422 -16.48 51.78 -3.16
C ASP A 422 -15.30 51.61 -2.18
N GLY A 423 -14.19 51.01 -2.62
CA GLY A 423 -12.92 50.92 -1.88
C GLY A 423 -12.78 49.72 -0.96
N GLN A 424 -13.77 48.82 -0.90
CA GLN A 424 -13.68 47.59 -0.12
C GLN A 424 -12.64 46.65 -0.72
N VAL A 425 -11.92 45.92 0.14
CA VAL A 425 -10.97 44.89 -0.32
C VAL A 425 -11.74 43.66 -0.77
N ALA A 426 -11.69 43.39 -2.08
CA ALA A 426 -12.27 42.22 -2.71
C ALA A 426 -11.37 40.99 -2.63
N GLY A 427 -10.05 41.18 -2.57
CA GLY A 427 -9.10 40.08 -2.60
C GLY A 427 -7.68 40.52 -2.89
N LEU A 428 -6.87 39.58 -3.36
CA LEU A 428 -5.48 39.84 -3.76
C LEU A 428 -5.11 39.05 -5.02
N ALA A 429 -4.17 39.63 -5.78
CA ALA A 429 -3.55 39.06 -6.97
C ALA A 429 -2.03 38.98 -6.73
N LEU A 430 -1.49 37.76 -6.66
CA LEU A 430 -0.05 37.52 -6.50
C LEU A 430 0.54 36.79 -7.72
N PRO A 431 1.11 37.55 -8.67
CA PRO A 431 2.10 37.02 -9.60
C PRO A 431 3.35 36.50 -8.87
N SER A 432 3.92 35.38 -9.33
CA SER A 432 5.15 34.83 -8.77
C SER A 432 6.00 34.14 -9.86
N ALA A 433 7.09 33.52 -9.45
CA ALA A 433 7.93 32.70 -10.32
C ALA A 433 8.55 31.52 -9.56
N THR A 434 8.84 30.46 -10.30
CA THR A 434 9.77 29.39 -9.94
C THR A 434 11.13 29.64 -10.60
N PRO A 435 12.19 28.87 -10.31
CA PRO A 435 13.46 29.00 -11.04
C PRO A 435 13.33 28.82 -12.56
N TYR A 436 12.28 28.14 -13.03
CA TYR A 436 12.11 27.76 -14.44
C TYR A 436 11.01 28.55 -15.15
N ASN A 437 9.93 28.91 -14.45
CA ASN A 437 8.73 29.45 -15.05
C ASN A 437 8.10 30.56 -14.21
N ARG A 438 7.54 31.55 -14.90
CA ARG A 438 6.54 32.47 -14.36
C ARG A 438 5.29 31.69 -13.94
N ASN A 439 4.66 32.08 -12.83
CA ASN A 439 3.48 31.37 -12.36
C ASN A 439 2.44 32.28 -11.70
N VAL A 440 1.20 31.82 -11.73
CA VAL A 440 0.17 32.32 -10.81
C VAL A 440 0.55 31.81 -9.43
N GLY A 441 0.96 32.73 -8.55
CA GLY A 441 1.39 32.41 -7.19
C GLY A 441 0.18 32.12 -6.32
N TYR A 442 -0.45 33.19 -5.85
CA TYR A 442 -1.67 33.10 -5.06
C TYR A 442 -2.75 34.03 -5.60
N LEU A 443 -4.00 33.63 -5.48
CA LEU A 443 -5.12 34.52 -5.72
C LEU A 443 -6.30 34.13 -4.87
N GLY A 444 -7.12 35.10 -4.52
CA GLY A 444 -8.36 34.79 -3.80
C GLY A 444 -9.25 35.99 -3.63
N VAL A 445 -10.51 35.68 -3.35
CA VAL A 445 -11.58 36.64 -3.08
C VAL A 445 -12.04 36.42 -1.63
N VAL A 446 -12.19 37.51 -0.89
CA VAL A 446 -12.63 37.47 0.51
C VAL A 446 -14.05 36.85 0.61
N PRO A 447 -14.35 36.09 1.68
CA PRO A 447 -15.56 35.26 1.78
C PRO A 447 -16.86 35.98 1.41
N GLU A 448 -17.04 37.21 1.90
CA GLU A 448 -18.22 38.06 1.73
C GLU A 448 -18.46 38.54 0.28
N LEU A 449 -17.45 38.47 -0.58
CA LEU A 449 -17.52 38.90 -1.98
C LEU A 449 -17.36 37.75 -2.99
N ARG A 450 -17.30 36.50 -2.51
CA ARG A 450 -17.28 35.30 -3.38
C ARG A 450 -18.59 35.15 -4.16
N GLY A 451 -18.51 34.45 -5.29
CA GLY A 451 -19.67 34.18 -6.15
C GLY A 451 -20.09 35.34 -7.06
N GLN A 452 -19.39 36.49 -7.02
CA GLN A 452 -19.69 37.67 -7.86
C GLN A 452 -18.82 37.76 -9.13
N GLY A 453 -18.00 36.74 -9.41
CA GLY A 453 -17.11 36.68 -10.57
C GLY A 453 -15.80 37.48 -10.43
N TYR A 454 -15.50 38.07 -9.26
CA TYR A 454 -14.27 38.85 -9.05
C TYR A 454 -12.97 38.05 -9.23
N VAL A 455 -13.02 36.72 -9.10
CA VAL A 455 -11.88 35.84 -9.36
C VAL A 455 -11.34 35.99 -10.78
N ASP A 456 -12.21 36.26 -11.76
CA ASP A 456 -11.82 36.41 -13.16
C ASP A 456 -11.00 37.69 -13.35
N ASP A 457 -11.41 38.79 -12.71
CA ASP A 457 -10.68 40.06 -12.74
C ASP A 457 -9.31 39.94 -12.06
N VAL A 458 -9.25 39.24 -10.92
CA VAL A 458 -8.01 39.01 -10.16
C VAL A 458 -7.03 38.15 -10.99
N LEU A 459 -7.50 37.07 -11.61
CA LEU A 459 -6.65 36.23 -12.46
C LEU A 459 -6.19 36.95 -13.73
N ALA A 460 -7.06 37.78 -14.33
CA ALA A 460 -6.70 38.62 -15.47
C ALA A 460 -5.58 39.60 -15.11
N GLU A 461 -5.64 40.22 -13.93
CA GLU A 461 -4.58 41.10 -13.45
C GLU A 461 -3.25 40.36 -13.26
N ILE A 462 -3.27 39.17 -12.64
CA ILE A 462 -2.04 38.38 -12.46
C ILE A 462 -1.39 38.08 -13.81
N THR A 463 -2.21 37.68 -14.78
CA THR A 463 -1.74 37.35 -16.13
C THR A 463 -1.18 38.59 -16.82
N ARG A 464 -1.89 39.73 -16.75
CA ARG A 464 -1.47 41.02 -17.33
C ARG A 464 -0.12 41.48 -16.78
N VAL A 465 0.07 41.48 -15.46
CA VAL A 465 1.33 41.91 -14.83
C VAL A 465 2.50 41.07 -15.32
N GLN A 466 2.34 39.75 -15.46
CA GLN A 466 3.40 38.88 -15.94
C GLN A 466 3.69 39.05 -17.43
N VAL A 467 2.66 39.27 -18.25
CA VAL A 467 2.82 39.57 -19.68
C VAL A 467 3.55 40.90 -19.89
N GLU A 468 3.21 41.92 -19.11
CA GLU A 468 3.92 43.21 -19.12
C GLU A 468 5.39 43.07 -18.69
N ALA A 469 5.67 42.12 -17.81
CA ALA A 469 7.01 41.71 -17.43
C ALA A 469 7.68 40.74 -18.44
N GLY A 470 7.07 40.50 -19.61
CA GLY A 470 7.65 39.72 -20.71
C GLY A 470 7.46 38.21 -20.62
N ALA A 471 6.47 37.71 -19.88
CA ALA A 471 6.21 36.28 -19.78
C ALA A 471 5.66 35.69 -21.10
N GLU A 472 6.35 34.67 -21.64
CA GLU A 472 5.89 33.89 -22.80
C GLU A 472 5.16 32.59 -22.40
N LEU A 473 5.30 32.19 -21.14
CA LEU A 473 4.61 31.05 -20.52
C LEU A 473 4.30 31.41 -19.07
N ILE A 474 3.05 31.21 -18.65
CA ILE A 474 2.64 31.35 -17.25
C ILE A 474 2.04 30.03 -16.80
N THR A 475 2.62 29.45 -15.76
CA THR A 475 2.15 28.20 -15.18
C THR A 475 1.21 28.45 -14.00
N ALA A 476 0.32 27.51 -13.70
CA ALA A 476 -0.54 27.58 -12.53
C ALA A 476 -0.94 26.19 -12.06
N THR A 477 -1.36 26.08 -10.80
CA THR A 477 -1.90 24.83 -10.27
C THR A 477 -3.17 25.04 -9.49
N THR A 478 -4.12 24.11 -9.58
CA THR A 478 -5.32 24.13 -8.75
C THR A 478 -5.86 22.72 -8.52
N ASP A 479 -6.36 22.44 -7.32
CA ASP A 479 -6.98 21.16 -7.00
C ASP A 479 -8.29 20.98 -7.80
N THR A 480 -8.60 19.77 -8.27
CA THR A 480 -9.86 19.49 -8.98
C THR A 480 -11.09 19.70 -8.09
N GLY A 481 -10.93 19.56 -6.77
CA GLY A 481 -11.94 19.92 -5.77
C GLY A 481 -12.25 21.43 -5.73
N ASN A 482 -11.35 22.29 -6.23
CA ASN A 482 -11.58 23.72 -6.38
C ASN A 482 -12.17 24.03 -7.77
N ALA A 483 -13.33 23.43 -8.07
CA ALA A 483 -14.03 23.58 -9.33
C ALA A 483 -14.25 25.05 -9.78
N PRO A 484 -14.58 26.01 -8.89
CA PRO A 484 -14.69 27.42 -9.28
C PRO A 484 -13.38 28.00 -9.83
N MET A 485 -12.24 27.64 -9.24
CA MET A 485 -10.93 28.12 -9.69
C MET A 485 -10.51 27.48 -11.00
N ALA A 486 -10.70 26.16 -11.14
CA ALA A 486 -10.46 25.46 -12.40
C ALA A 486 -11.27 26.08 -13.56
N ALA A 487 -12.54 26.43 -13.30
CA ALA A 487 -13.38 27.12 -14.27
C ALA A 487 -12.89 28.54 -14.59
N ALA A 488 -12.35 29.28 -13.61
CA ALA A 488 -11.76 30.61 -13.82
C ALA A 488 -10.54 30.54 -14.74
N PHE A 489 -9.64 29.58 -14.50
CA PHE A 489 -8.50 29.33 -15.38
C PHE A 489 -8.92 29.01 -16.81
N ALA A 490 -9.91 28.13 -16.99
CA ALA A 490 -10.44 27.80 -18.31
C ALA A 490 -11.02 29.04 -19.03
N ARG A 491 -11.78 29.90 -18.32
CA ARG A 491 -12.30 31.17 -18.88
C ARG A 491 -11.18 32.14 -19.24
N ALA A 492 -10.08 32.14 -18.50
CA ALA A 492 -8.90 32.95 -18.74
C ALA A 492 -7.98 32.40 -19.84
N GLY A 493 -8.35 31.30 -20.51
CA GLY A 493 -7.56 30.73 -21.60
C GLY A 493 -6.37 29.88 -21.15
N TYR A 494 -6.26 29.55 -19.84
CA TYR A 494 -5.29 28.58 -19.37
C TYR A 494 -5.73 27.17 -19.78
N ARG A 495 -4.79 26.39 -20.29
CA ARG A 495 -4.99 25.00 -20.72
C ARG A 495 -4.37 24.03 -19.71
N THR A 496 -5.02 22.91 -19.45
CA THR A 496 -4.45 21.83 -18.63
C THR A 496 -3.34 21.15 -19.42
N ALA A 497 -2.10 21.30 -18.98
CA ALA A 497 -0.94 20.62 -19.57
C ALA A 497 -0.81 19.20 -18.99
N GLN A 498 -0.99 19.07 -17.67
CA GLN A 498 -0.85 17.80 -16.95
C GLN A 498 -1.78 17.75 -15.73
N THR A 499 -1.94 16.57 -15.18
CA THR A 499 -2.55 16.35 -13.87
C THR A 499 -1.52 15.72 -12.94
N ARG A 500 -1.51 16.10 -11.67
CA ARG A 500 -0.70 15.47 -10.63
C ARG A 500 -1.64 14.85 -9.60
N MET A 501 -1.52 13.55 -9.39
CA MET A 501 -2.12 12.88 -8.26
C MET A 501 -1.14 12.92 -7.09
N ILE A 502 -1.63 13.24 -5.89
CA ILE A 502 -0.80 13.41 -4.69
C ILE A 502 -1.37 12.52 -3.59
N TYR A 503 -0.57 11.59 -3.10
CA TYR A 503 -0.88 10.75 -1.96
C TYR A 503 -0.08 11.19 -0.74
N SER A 504 -0.71 11.20 0.43
CA SER A 504 -0.06 11.59 1.69
C SER A 504 -0.60 10.81 2.88
N ALA A 505 0.22 10.71 3.94
CA ALA A 505 -0.21 10.10 5.19
C ALA A 505 -1.33 10.94 5.84
N PRO A 506 -2.28 10.31 6.54
CA PRO A 506 -3.26 11.02 7.36
C PRO A 506 -2.54 11.74 8.50
N GLU A 507 -3.05 12.89 8.92
CA GLU A 507 -2.48 13.58 10.08
C GLU A 507 -2.66 12.74 11.34
N ALA A 508 -1.62 12.68 12.17
CA ALA A 508 -1.79 12.22 13.53
C ALA A 508 -2.74 13.19 14.23
N SER A 509 -3.96 12.74 14.54
CA SER A 509 -4.87 13.49 15.40
C SER A 509 -4.09 13.92 16.63
N LYS A 510 -3.98 15.23 16.87
CA LYS A 510 -3.58 15.76 18.18
C LYS A 510 -4.67 15.30 19.15
N ALA A 511 -4.59 14.06 19.62
CA ALA A 511 -5.37 13.60 20.76
C ALA A 511 -5.09 14.61 21.85
N SER A 512 -6.16 15.26 22.32
CA SER A 512 -6.13 16.22 23.41
C SER A 512 -5.15 15.75 24.47
N LYS A 513 -4.04 16.49 24.64
CA LYS A 513 -3.28 16.46 25.89
C LYS A 513 -4.22 17.00 26.96
N GLY A 514 -5.04 16.10 27.48
CA GLY A 514 -6.09 16.35 28.45
C GLY A 514 -6.25 15.11 29.30
N LEU A 515 -5.28 14.92 30.20
CA LEU A 515 -5.47 14.51 31.59
C LEU A 515 -4.19 14.79 32.37
#